data_AF-A0A960IE64-F1
#
_entry.id   AF-A0A960IE64-F1
#
_cell.length_a   1.000
_cell.length_b   1.000
_cell.length_c   1.000
_cell.angle_alpha   90.00
_cell.angle_beta   90.00
_cell.angle_gamma   90.00
#
_symmetry.space_group_name_H-M   'P 1'
#
loop_
_entity.id
_entity.type
_entity.pdbx_description
1 polymer ?
#
loop_
_entity_poly.entity_id
_entity_poly.type
_entity_poly.pdbx_seq_one_letter_code
_entity_poly.pdbx_strand_id
1 'polypeptide(L)'
;MSRAVAALAPALALAVALGGAACGGQGDVVSDPGTEAAESGSPGTTAAPPTTEAPLSADDVPVAHTPEGGWHGTMPAPILAGCTEPLVDGAPELGGLWQIVEVESGGAVVTAHPAMGKVQRIEQCGDRLVVTAGGIIHDMRVDGTEEHGVHDVAEMDY
;
A
#
# COMPACT_ATOMS: atom_id res chain seq x y z
N MET A 1 -41.99 59.66 34.44
CA MET A 1 -42.06 58.50 35.35
C MET A 1 -42.18 57.25 34.48
N SER A 2 -41.11 56.47 34.44
CA SER A 2 -40.85 55.41 33.46
C SER A 2 -41.66 54.16 33.77
N ARG A 3 -42.34 53.57 32.78
CA ARG A 3 -42.88 52.20 32.85
C ARG A 3 -42.24 51.37 31.75
N ALA A 4 -41.42 50.42 32.18
CA ALA A 4 -40.67 49.51 31.34
C ALA A 4 -41.60 48.57 30.55
N VAL A 5 -41.37 48.48 29.25
CA VAL A 5 -41.97 47.45 28.38
C VAL A 5 -41.06 46.22 28.46
N ALA A 6 -41.59 45.12 28.98
CA ALA A 6 -40.89 43.83 28.97
C ALA A 6 -40.92 43.27 27.55
N ALA A 7 -39.75 43.26 26.89
CA ALA A 7 -39.58 42.59 25.61
C ALA A 7 -39.46 41.08 25.83
N LEU A 8 -40.46 40.33 25.38
CA LEU A 8 -40.41 38.88 25.31
C LEU A 8 -39.56 38.50 24.08
N ALA A 9 -38.28 38.17 24.28
CA ALA A 9 -37.44 37.65 23.21
C ALA A 9 -37.78 36.18 22.95
N PRO A 10 -38.06 35.75 21.71
CA PRO A 10 -38.20 34.33 21.41
C PRO A 10 -36.79 33.70 21.38
N ALA A 11 -36.57 32.71 22.23
CA ALA A 11 -35.36 31.89 22.20
C ALA A 11 -35.34 31.08 20.90
N LEU A 12 -34.51 31.49 19.95
CA LEU A 12 -34.24 30.73 18.72
C LEU A 12 -33.31 29.57 19.11
N ALA A 13 -33.88 28.38 19.29
CA ALA A 13 -33.12 27.16 19.53
C ALA A 13 -32.31 26.82 18.26
N LEU A 14 -31.00 27.01 18.32
CA LEU A 14 -30.07 26.58 17.27
C LEU A 14 -29.94 25.05 17.36
N ALA A 15 -30.64 24.34 16.48
CA ALA A 15 -30.48 22.91 16.33
C ALA A 15 -29.09 22.62 15.74
N VAL A 16 -28.18 22.11 16.57
CA VAL A 16 -26.92 21.53 16.11
C VAL A 16 -27.25 20.21 15.42
N ALA A 17 -27.31 20.23 14.09
CA ALA A 17 -27.28 19.01 13.31
C ALA A 17 -25.86 18.44 13.36
N LEU A 18 -25.60 17.52 14.30
CA LEU A 18 -24.49 16.59 14.17
C LEU A 18 -24.80 15.70 12.96
N GLY A 19 -24.35 16.13 11.79
CA GLY A 19 -24.22 15.24 10.63
C GLY A 19 -23.19 14.18 10.99
N GLY A 20 -23.65 13.00 11.37
CA GLY A 20 -22.81 11.82 11.40
C GLY A 20 -22.25 11.63 9.99
N ALA A 21 -20.94 11.78 9.83
CA ALA A 21 -20.26 11.37 8.62
C ALA A 21 -20.51 9.86 8.46
N ALA A 22 -21.39 9.53 7.52
CA ALA A 22 -21.65 8.18 7.13
C ALA A 22 -20.37 7.59 6.54
N CYS A 23 -19.94 6.49 7.15
CA CYS A 23 -19.21 5.36 6.61
C CYS A 23 -18.19 5.63 5.50
N GLY A 24 -16.91 5.44 5.86
CA GLY A 24 -15.85 5.21 4.89
C GLY A 24 -16.26 4.12 3.91
N GLY A 25 -16.06 4.40 2.63
CA GLY A 25 -16.09 3.36 1.61
C GLY A 25 -14.97 2.38 1.93
N GLN A 26 -15.32 1.12 2.19
CA GLN A 26 -14.38 0.03 2.00
C GLN A 26 -13.91 0.15 0.55
N GLY A 27 -12.65 0.53 0.33
CA GLY A 27 -11.98 0.12 -0.90
C GLY A 27 -12.09 -1.41 -0.99
N ASP A 28 -12.23 -1.94 -2.19
CA ASP A 28 -12.29 -3.39 -2.39
C ASP A 28 -11.16 -4.06 -1.61
N VAL A 29 -11.50 -5.09 -0.84
CA VAL A 29 -10.51 -5.82 -0.04
C VAL A 29 -9.57 -6.53 -1.01
N VAL A 30 -8.41 -5.94 -1.27
CA VAL A 30 -7.37 -6.57 -2.08
C VAL A 30 -6.74 -7.66 -1.21
N SER A 31 -6.99 -8.92 -1.55
CA SER A 31 -6.35 -10.06 -0.90
C SER A 31 -4.93 -10.24 -1.45
N ASP A 32 -3.97 -10.47 -0.55
CA ASP A 32 -2.58 -10.75 -0.88
C ASP A 32 -2.20 -12.18 -0.41
N PRO A 33 -1.88 -13.10 -1.34
CA PRO A 33 -1.47 -14.45 -0.97
C PRO A 33 -0.12 -14.50 -0.23
N GLY A 34 0.71 -13.45 -0.31
CA GLY A 34 1.99 -13.38 0.42
C GLY A 34 1.81 -13.27 1.94
N THR A 35 0.78 -12.56 2.37
CA THR A 35 0.48 -12.34 3.81
C THR A 35 -0.09 -13.58 4.48
N GLU A 36 -0.95 -14.35 3.79
CA GLU A 36 -1.51 -15.61 4.32
C GLU A 36 -0.41 -16.66 4.58
N ALA A 37 0.70 -16.61 3.83
CA ALA A 37 1.87 -17.47 4.05
C ALA A 37 2.71 -17.05 5.27
N ALA A 38 2.70 -15.76 5.65
CA ALA A 38 3.53 -15.22 6.73
C ALA A 38 2.89 -15.35 8.13
N GLU A 39 1.56 -15.33 8.26
CA GLU A 39 0.87 -15.34 9.57
C GLU A 39 0.93 -16.70 10.32
N SER A 40 1.40 -17.78 9.69
CA SER A 40 1.52 -19.09 10.35
C SER A 40 2.77 -19.22 11.27
N GLY A 41 3.62 -18.19 11.35
CA GLY A 41 4.89 -18.23 12.09
C GLY A 41 4.83 -17.57 13.46
N SER A 42 4.58 -18.35 14.52
CA SER A 42 4.75 -17.90 15.92
C SER A 42 6.24 -17.63 16.23
N PRO A 43 6.63 -16.61 17.04
CA PRO A 43 8.03 -16.31 17.31
C PRO A 43 8.60 -17.30 18.35
N GLY A 44 8.88 -18.52 17.90
CA GLY A 44 9.69 -19.48 18.62
C GLY A 44 11.15 -19.31 18.22
N THR A 45 11.99 -18.83 19.13
CA THR A 45 13.45 -18.98 19.01
C THR A 45 13.79 -20.47 18.98
N THR A 46 13.97 -21.00 17.78
CA THR A 46 14.74 -22.20 17.50
C THR A 46 15.36 -21.97 16.13
N ALA A 47 16.68 -21.86 16.09
CA ALA A 47 17.41 -21.79 14.82
C ALA A 47 17.03 -23.03 14.01
N ALA A 48 16.27 -22.82 12.93
CA ALA A 48 15.99 -23.84 11.94
C ALA A 48 17.33 -24.28 11.31
N PRO A 49 17.48 -25.56 10.93
CA PRO A 49 18.67 -26.00 10.19
C PRO A 49 18.74 -25.24 8.85
N PRO A 50 19.93 -25.04 8.27
CA PRO A 50 20.03 -24.39 6.97
C PRO A 50 19.38 -25.30 5.92
N THR A 51 18.20 -24.91 5.43
CA THR A 51 17.59 -25.55 4.27
C THR A 51 18.56 -25.38 3.10
N THR A 52 19.07 -26.48 2.57
CA THR A 52 20.04 -26.52 1.46
C THR A 52 19.31 -26.31 0.14
N GLU A 53 18.64 -25.18 -0.04
CA GLU A 53 18.31 -24.67 -1.37
C GLU A 53 19.43 -23.71 -1.77
N ALA A 54 19.93 -23.83 -3.00
CA ALA A 54 20.97 -22.94 -3.47
C ALA A 54 20.44 -21.50 -3.41
N PRO A 55 21.23 -20.52 -2.92
CA PRO A 55 20.75 -19.16 -2.82
C PRO A 55 20.41 -18.64 -4.21
N LEU A 56 19.13 -18.31 -4.44
CA LEU A 56 18.68 -17.63 -5.66
C LEU A 56 18.93 -16.13 -5.49
N SER A 57 19.60 -15.54 -6.48
CA SER A 57 19.85 -14.10 -6.56
C SER A 57 18.71 -13.37 -7.24
N ALA A 58 18.75 -12.04 -7.20
CA ALA A 58 17.80 -11.20 -7.92
C ALA A 58 17.85 -11.43 -9.44
N ASP A 59 19.01 -11.86 -9.97
CA ASP A 59 19.22 -12.16 -11.39
C ASP A 59 18.61 -13.50 -11.82
N ASP A 60 18.44 -14.44 -10.87
CA ASP A 60 17.87 -15.76 -11.14
C ASP A 60 16.34 -15.72 -11.30
N VAL A 61 15.69 -14.64 -10.83
CA VAL A 61 14.25 -14.42 -10.98
C VAL A 61 13.99 -13.64 -12.28
N PRO A 62 13.12 -14.09 -13.20
CA PRO A 62 12.76 -13.30 -14.38
C PRO A 62 12.09 -11.97 -14.01
N VAL A 63 12.28 -10.93 -14.83
CA VAL A 63 11.54 -9.65 -14.70
C VAL A 63 10.04 -9.92 -14.88
N ALA A 64 9.23 -9.50 -13.92
CA ALA A 64 7.79 -9.56 -14.00
C ALA A 64 7.26 -8.35 -14.78
N HIS A 65 6.22 -8.59 -15.59
CA HIS A 65 5.54 -7.56 -16.34
C HIS A 65 4.07 -7.54 -15.97
N THR A 66 3.50 -6.34 -15.93
CA THR A 66 2.06 -6.17 -15.82
C THR A 66 1.34 -6.91 -16.95
N PRO A 67 0.35 -7.76 -16.65
CA PRO A 67 -0.46 -8.42 -17.68
C PRO A 67 -1.16 -7.40 -18.59
N GLU A 68 -1.47 -7.79 -19.82
CA GLU A 68 -2.30 -6.96 -20.70
C GLU A 68 -3.66 -6.67 -20.04
N GLY A 69 -4.01 -5.39 -19.93
CA GLY A 69 -5.23 -4.94 -19.22
C GLY A 69 -5.06 -4.77 -17.71
N GLY A 70 -3.86 -5.02 -17.15
CA GLY A 70 -3.61 -4.99 -15.71
C GLY A 70 -4.05 -6.28 -15.01
N TRP A 71 -3.67 -6.40 -13.73
CA TRP A 71 -4.20 -7.45 -12.86
C TRP A 71 -5.48 -6.97 -12.15
N HIS A 72 -6.37 -7.90 -11.82
CA HIS A 72 -7.64 -7.58 -11.16
C HIS A 72 -7.96 -8.56 -10.02
N GLY A 73 -8.65 -8.05 -9.00
CA GLY A 73 -9.07 -8.85 -7.84
C GLY A 73 -7.91 -9.14 -6.89
N THR A 74 -7.45 -10.39 -6.88
CA THR A 74 -6.36 -10.85 -6.00
C THR A 74 -5.00 -10.40 -6.54
N MET A 75 -4.10 -9.97 -5.66
CA MET A 75 -2.73 -9.67 -6.09
C MET A 75 -2.08 -10.94 -6.68
N PRO A 76 -1.26 -10.79 -7.73
CA PRO A 76 -0.35 -11.84 -8.16
C PRO A 76 0.46 -12.41 -6.99
N ALA A 77 0.88 -13.67 -7.10
CA ALA A 77 1.78 -14.30 -6.14
C ALA A 77 3.07 -13.46 -5.97
N PRO A 78 3.72 -13.48 -4.80
CA PRO A 78 4.96 -12.75 -4.59
C PRO A 78 6.04 -13.18 -5.60
N ILE A 79 6.61 -12.20 -6.29
CA ILE A 79 7.56 -12.40 -7.39
C ILE A 79 8.94 -12.78 -6.86
N LEU A 80 9.36 -12.21 -5.73
CA LEU A 80 10.68 -12.43 -5.12
C LEU A 80 10.68 -13.46 -3.98
N ALA A 81 9.60 -14.21 -3.77
CA ALA A 81 9.48 -15.14 -2.64
C ALA A 81 10.59 -16.21 -2.55
N GLY A 82 11.18 -16.61 -3.68
CA GLY A 82 12.28 -17.57 -3.73
C GLY A 82 13.68 -16.95 -3.63
N CYS A 83 13.78 -15.62 -3.71
CA CYS A 83 15.05 -14.92 -3.72
C CYS A 83 15.61 -14.80 -2.30
N THR A 84 16.91 -15.05 -2.15
CA THR A 84 17.59 -15.11 -0.85
C THR A 84 18.80 -14.19 -0.76
N GLU A 85 19.05 -13.41 -1.80
CA GLU A 85 20.13 -12.42 -1.82
C GLU A 85 19.86 -11.30 -0.80
N PRO A 86 20.82 -11.03 0.10
CA PRO A 86 20.70 -9.93 1.06
C PRO A 86 20.50 -8.59 0.35
N LEU A 87 19.75 -7.68 0.95
CA LEU A 87 19.65 -6.31 0.44
C LEU A 87 21.04 -5.67 0.36
N VAL A 88 21.24 -4.83 -0.66
CA VAL A 88 22.48 -4.06 -0.81
C VAL A 88 22.71 -3.11 0.37
N ASP A 89 23.99 -2.87 0.68
CA ASP A 89 24.40 -2.04 1.81
C ASP A 89 23.74 -0.65 1.77
N GLY A 90 23.07 -0.29 2.87
CA GLY A 90 22.43 1.01 3.03
C GLY A 90 21.03 1.11 2.42
N ALA A 91 20.52 0.06 1.77
CA ALA A 91 19.11 0.02 1.37
C ALA A 91 18.19 -0.03 2.61
N PRO A 92 17.12 0.77 2.64
CA PRO A 92 16.08 0.61 3.65
C PRO A 92 15.30 -0.69 3.40
N GLU A 93 14.87 -1.33 4.49
CA GLU A 93 13.89 -2.41 4.45
C GLU A 93 12.49 -1.81 4.32
N LEU A 94 11.91 -1.96 3.13
CA LEU A 94 10.59 -1.49 2.72
C LEU A 94 9.61 -2.66 2.49
N GLY A 95 10.08 -3.91 2.57
CA GLY A 95 9.29 -5.10 2.30
C GLY A 95 8.02 -5.20 3.15
N GLY A 96 6.93 -5.63 2.52
CA GLY A 96 5.65 -5.87 3.18
C GLY A 96 4.45 -5.23 2.49
N LEU A 97 3.30 -5.26 3.18
CA LEU A 97 2.07 -4.60 2.74
C LEU A 97 1.97 -3.19 3.31
N TRP A 98 1.61 -2.27 2.44
CA TRP A 98 1.41 -0.86 2.74
C TRP A 98 -0.01 -0.46 2.34
N GLN A 99 -0.66 0.33 3.18
CA GLN A 99 -2.00 0.86 2.88
C GLN A 99 -1.99 2.38 3.03
N ILE A 100 -2.63 3.06 2.08
CA ILE A 100 -2.87 4.50 2.17
C ILE A 100 -3.95 4.75 3.24
N VAL A 101 -3.54 5.37 4.35
CA VAL A 101 -4.43 5.70 5.49
C VAL A 101 -4.83 7.17 5.54
N GLU A 102 -4.10 8.04 4.86
CA GLU A 102 -4.36 9.47 4.77
C GLU A 102 -3.86 9.99 3.42
N VAL A 103 -4.56 10.97 2.84
CA VAL A 103 -4.13 11.67 1.63
C VAL A 103 -4.25 13.16 1.89
N GLU A 104 -3.16 13.90 1.66
CA GLU A 104 -3.14 15.35 1.73
C GLU A 104 -2.94 15.96 0.34
N SER A 105 -3.64 17.05 0.04
CA SER A 105 -3.43 17.85 -1.17
C SER A 105 -3.64 19.32 -0.87
N GLY A 106 -2.69 20.16 -1.32
CA GLY A 106 -2.73 21.60 -1.02
C GLY A 106 -2.69 21.94 0.47
N GLY A 107 -2.12 21.07 1.31
CA GLY A 107 -2.04 21.25 2.77
C GLY A 107 -3.33 20.91 3.53
N ALA A 108 -4.27 20.19 2.91
CA ALA A 108 -5.49 19.71 3.56
C ALA A 108 -5.70 18.22 3.30
N VAL A 109 -6.24 17.52 4.31
CA VAL A 109 -6.68 16.12 4.18
C VAL A 109 -7.82 16.02 3.17
N VAL A 110 -7.68 15.11 2.19
CA VAL A 110 -8.68 14.79 1.17
C VAL A 110 -9.22 13.39 1.43
N THR A 111 -10.36 13.31 2.11
CA THR A 111 -10.94 12.03 2.56
C THR A 111 -11.57 11.21 1.44
N ALA A 112 -11.98 11.84 0.33
CA ALA A 112 -12.60 11.19 -0.82
C ALA A 112 -11.62 10.97 -1.99
N HIS A 113 -10.32 10.96 -1.72
CA HIS A 113 -9.32 10.76 -2.77
C HIS A 113 -9.36 9.31 -3.29
N PRO A 114 -9.28 9.05 -4.61
CA PRO A 114 -9.32 7.69 -5.17
C PRO A 114 -8.21 6.75 -4.68
N ALA A 115 -7.10 7.31 -4.18
CA ALA A 115 -6.01 6.52 -3.62
C ALA A 115 -6.27 6.04 -2.18
N MET A 116 -7.25 6.61 -1.48
CA MET A 116 -7.53 6.26 -0.09
C MET A 116 -7.85 4.76 0.04
N GLY A 117 -7.17 4.08 0.96
CA GLY A 117 -7.34 2.65 1.19
C GLY A 117 -6.69 1.73 0.15
N LYS A 118 -6.05 2.25 -0.90
CA LYS A 118 -5.27 1.40 -1.82
C LYS A 118 -4.14 0.71 -1.06
N VAL A 119 -3.91 -0.55 -1.42
CA VAL A 119 -2.87 -1.42 -0.85
C VAL A 119 -1.78 -1.66 -1.87
N GLN A 120 -0.54 -1.74 -1.39
CA GLN A 120 0.66 -1.99 -2.15
C GLN A 120 1.48 -3.09 -1.45
N ARG A 121 1.95 -4.08 -2.21
CA ARG A 121 2.99 -5.00 -1.74
C ARG A 121 4.35 -4.55 -2.28
N ILE A 122 5.33 -4.44 -1.38
CA ILE A 122 6.73 -4.22 -1.73
C ILE A 122 7.50 -5.50 -1.42
N GLU A 123 8.30 -5.95 -2.39
CA GLU A 123 9.22 -7.08 -2.27
C GLU A 123 10.63 -6.59 -2.62
N GLN A 124 11.65 -7.05 -1.90
CA GLN A 124 13.04 -6.66 -2.13
C GLN A 124 13.97 -7.87 -2.07
N CYS A 125 14.99 -7.87 -2.92
CA CYS A 125 16.08 -8.86 -2.90
C CYS A 125 17.30 -8.28 -3.61
N GLY A 126 18.49 -8.29 -2.99
CA GLY A 126 19.64 -7.60 -3.56
C GLY A 126 19.38 -6.09 -3.76
N ASP A 127 19.58 -5.62 -4.98
CA ASP A 127 19.27 -4.28 -5.49
C ASP A 127 17.95 -4.23 -6.28
N ARG A 128 17.14 -5.29 -6.24
CA ARG A 128 15.85 -5.38 -6.94
C ARG A 128 14.69 -5.07 -6.02
N LEU A 129 13.71 -4.34 -6.56
CA LEU A 129 12.50 -3.95 -5.87
C LEU A 129 11.30 -4.20 -6.77
N VAL A 130 10.28 -4.86 -6.22
CA VAL A 130 9.00 -5.10 -6.91
C VAL A 130 7.87 -4.47 -6.12
N VAL A 131 7.05 -3.68 -6.81
CA VAL A 131 5.84 -3.06 -6.29
C VAL A 131 4.62 -3.62 -7.01
N THR A 132 3.74 -4.29 -6.29
CA THR A 132 2.43 -4.73 -6.81
C THR A 132 1.33 -3.89 -6.20
N ALA A 133 0.68 -3.04 -7.01
CA ALA A 133 -0.36 -2.11 -6.56
C ALA A 133 -1.24 -1.65 -7.73
N GLY A 134 -2.51 -1.32 -7.45
CA GLY A 134 -3.38 -0.63 -8.42
C GLY A 134 -3.52 -1.30 -9.79
N GLY A 135 -3.50 -2.64 -9.86
CA GLY A 135 -3.56 -3.36 -11.14
C GLY A 135 -2.22 -3.46 -11.90
N ILE A 136 -1.14 -2.90 -11.37
CA ILE A 136 0.20 -2.86 -11.99
C ILE A 136 1.24 -3.63 -11.15
N ILE A 137 2.27 -4.11 -11.84
CA ILE A 137 3.51 -4.66 -11.27
C ILE A 137 4.67 -3.80 -11.77
N HIS A 138 5.28 -3.03 -10.86
CA HIS A 138 6.52 -2.32 -11.12
C HIS A 138 7.68 -3.19 -10.67
N ASP A 139 8.54 -3.65 -11.58
CA ASP A 139 9.68 -4.52 -11.29
C ASP A 139 10.97 -3.88 -11.79
N MET A 140 11.85 -3.46 -10.87
CA MET A 140 12.97 -2.56 -11.19
C MET A 140 14.26 -2.92 -10.46
N ARG A 141 15.39 -2.51 -11.05
CA ARG A 141 16.67 -2.39 -10.34
C ARG A 141 16.78 -1.00 -9.72
N VAL A 142 17.36 -0.96 -8.52
CA VAL A 142 17.57 0.26 -7.72
C VAL A 142 19.07 0.52 -7.59
N ASP A 143 19.80 0.37 -8.70
CA ASP A 143 21.26 0.51 -8.78
C ASP A 143 21.73 1.92 -9.21
N GLY A 144 20.79 2.81 -9.53
CA GLY A 144 21.05 4.17 -9.95
C GLY A 144 21.43 4.32 -11.43
N THR A 145 21.25 3.27 -12.24
CA THR A 145 21.52 3.29 -13.69
C THR A 145 20.24 3.41 -14.51
N GLU A 146 20.35 3.99 -15.70
CA GLU A 146 19.25 4.02 -16.68
C GLU A 146 19.10 2.68 -17.41
N GLU A 147 20.22 1.99 -17.65
CA GLU A 147 20.28 0.72 -18.40
C GLU A 147 19.42 -0.37 -17.75
N HIS A 148 19.40 -0.43 -16.42
CA HIS A 148 18.56 -1.34 -15.64
C HIS A 148 17.32 -0.66 -15.07
N GLY A 149 16.96 0.51 -15.59
CA GLY A 149 15.78 1.26 -15.19
C GLY A 149 14.49 0.50 -15.47
N VAL A 150 13.38 0.98 -14.89
CA VAL A 150 12.07 0.33 -15.05
C VAL A 150 11.50 0.61 -16.45
N HIS A 151 11.08 -0.43 -17.15
CA HIS A 151 10.30 -0.31 -18.39
C HIS A 151 8.85 -0.70 -18.11
N ASP A 152 8.01 0.30 -17.85
CA ASP A 152 6.72 0.12 -17.21
C ASP A 152 5.55 0.74 -17.96
N VAL A 153 4.35 0.45 -17.47
CA VAL A 153 3.06 0.99 -17.87
C VAL A 153 2.46 1.81 -16.71
N ALA A 154 1.60 2.76 -17.00
CA ALA A 154 0.91 3.52 -15.98
C ALA A 154 -0.36 2.80 -15.51
N GLU A 155 -0.72 2.93 -14.24
CA GLU A 155 -2.04 2.49 -13.74
C GLU A 155 -3.18 3.08 -14.58
N MET A 156 -3.02 4.31 -15.05
CA MET A 156 -4.02 5.02 -15.87
C MET A 156 -4.15 4.50 -17.30
N ASP A 157 -3.25 3.61 -17.73
CA ASP A 157 -3.33 2.99 -19.06
C ASP A 157 -4.44 1.92 -19.12
N TYR A 158 -5.03 1.53 -17.96
CA TYR A 158 -6.05 0.48 -17.83
C TYR A 158 -7.26 0.89 -16.99
#